data_AF-A0A1Y1Y1H7-F1
#
_entry.id   AF-A0A1Y1Y1H7-F1
#
_cell.length_a   1.000
_cell.length_b   1.000
_cell.length_c   1.000
_cell.angle_alpha   90.00
_cell.angle_beta   90.00
_cell.angle_gamma   90.00
#
_symmetry.space_group_name_H-M   'P 1'
#
loop_
_entity.id
_entity.type
_entity.pdbx_description
1 polymer ?
#
loop_
_entity_poly.entity_id
_entity_poly.type
_entity_poly.pdbx_seq_one_letter_code
_entity_poly.pdbx_strand_id
1 'polypeptide(L)'
;MASSIAAAAASDAPTLMSIPLELRHNIFEFTALRQQPAKKLLRAWFEKKDLAEQTAALATKDPAGTAPRVVAHDDTETDSDEVQNEDDEDIDEDEEDNGLGEEEENDDQAMDDDNDEAMMDADGDGDGATLQSAQTAAAPPAPVISAAPKWRHIPKFMRISHCPPALELLLTSKDLSRQAMDWYYDVAVLRIDATGSFTHTTFFEVSLGELTDAAFSPIENIRRVDVTFVWDTVWLRESDAFESIYQAMLRQRAEFVVGILKRAPELTNVTIHWHDSVNDDESEALKLDVLEGFLTFSDRANVKLEEHYLAPGEEPDSKSLAGMQRMEFQRILDGGHNFR
;
A
#
# COMPACT_ATOMS: atom_id res chain seq x y z
N MET A 1 36.46 -50.51 -40.73
CA MET A 1 36.30 -49.19 -40.10
C MET A 1 35.02 -48.57 -40.63
N ALA A 2 33.92 -48.68 -39.90
CA ALA A 2 32.68 -47.98 -40.19
C ALA A 2 32.32 -47.22 -38.92
N SER A 3 32.68 -45.92 -38.88
CA SER A 3 32.31 -45.04 -37.77
C SER A 3 30.84 -44.72 -37.87
N SER A 4 30.08 -45.28 -36.92
CA SER A 4 28.73 -44.86 -36.56
C SER A 4 28.78 -43.44 -36.00
N ILE A 5 28.42 -42.44 -36.81
CA ILE A 5 28.04 -41.11 -36.31
C ILE A 5 26.54 -41.19 -36.04
N ALA A 6 26.19 -41.58 -34.82
CA ALA A 6 24.88 -41.32 -34.27
C ALA A 6 24.84 -39.83 -33.91
N ALA A 7 24.37 -38.99 -34.83
CA ALA A 7 24.03 -37.62 -34.52
C ALA A 7 22.87 -37.64 -33.53
N ALA A 8 23.13 -37.10 -32.34
CA ALA A 8 22.17 -36.94 -31.27
C ALA A 8 20.93 -36.20 -31.81
N ALA A 9 19.77 -36.86 -31.74
CA ALA A 9 18.49 -36.17 -31.83
C ALA A 9 18.39 -35.25 -30.61
N ALA A 10 18.72 -33.96 -30.80
CA ALA A 10 18.35 -32.94 -29.85
C ALA A 10 16.83 -33.03 -29.67
N SER A 11 16.38 -33.14 -28.43
CA SER A 11 14.97 -33.24 -28.08
C SER A 11 14.22 -32.02 -28.63
N ASP A 12 13.39 -32.25 -29.64
CA ASP A 12 12.47 -31.29 -30.25
C ASP A 12 11.27 -31.01 -29.31
N ALA A 13 11.52 -30.96 -28.00
CA ALA A 13 10.52 -30.60 -27.02
C ALA A 13 10.25 -29.10 -27.19
N PRO A 14 8.98 -28.69 -27.39
CA PRO A 14 8.64 -27.29 -27.52
C PRO A 14 9.11 -26.57 -26.26
N THR A 15 9.98 -25.59 -26.45
CA THR A 15 10.44 -24.73 -25.36
C THR A 15 9.41 -23.62 -25.13
N LEU A 16 9.33 -23.09 -23.91
CA LEU A 16 8.44 -21.96 -23.62
C LEU A 16 8.71 -20.74 -24.53
N MET A 17 9.95 -20.59 -25.02
CA MET A 17 10.31 -19.53 -25.96
C MET A 17 9.83 -19.78 -27.40
N SER A 18 9.42 -21.01 -27.74
CA SER A 18 8.94 -21.39 -29.07
C SER A 18 7.43 -21.18 -29.27
N ILE A 19 6.67 -20.94 -28.20
CA ILE A 19 5.24 -20.61 -28.30
C ILE A 19 5.01 -19.11 -28.60
N PRO A 20 3.89 -18.73 -29.24
CA PRO A 20 3.51 -17.33 -29.49
C PRO A 20 3.52 -16.45 -28.23
N LEU A 21 3.78 -15.16 -28.41
CA LEU A 21 3.92 -14.21 -27.31
C LEU A 21 2.62 -14.07 -26.51
N GLU A 22 1.48 -14.09 -27.19
CA GLU A 22 0.15 -13.97 -26.61
C GLU A 22 -0.13 -15.12 -25.64
N LEU A 23 0.26 -16.35 -26.02
CA LEU A 23 0.15 -17.51 -25.13
C LEU A 23 1.13 -17.43 -23.95
N ARG A 24 2.30 -16.81 -24.13
CA ARG A 24 3.21 -16.54 -23.01
C ARG A 24 2.62 -15.53 -22.03
N HIS A 25 1.96 -14.47 -22.50
CA HIS A 25 1.31 -13.48 -21.65
C HIS A 25 0.26 -14.13 -20.74
N ASN A 26 -0.57 -15.04 -21.28
CA ASN A 26 -1.54 -15.80 -20.48
C ASN A 26 -0.85 -16.66 -19.40
N ILE A 27 0.33 -17.23 -19.70
CA ILE A 27 1.12 -17.96 -18.71
C ILE A 27 1.67 -17.00 -17.65
N PHE A 28 2.17 -15.83 -18.06
CA PHE A 28 2.68 -14.82 -17.13
C PHE A 28 1.59 -14.37 -16.16
N GLU A 29 0.40 -14.06 -16.68
CA GLU A 29 -0.79 -13.73 -15.92
C GLU A 29 -1.16 -14.83 -14.93
N PHE A 30 -1.25 -16.08 -15.39
CA PHE A 30 -1.54 -17.20 -14.50
C PHE A 30 -0.48 -17.35 -13.39
N THR A 31 0.80 -17.17 -13.71
CA THR A 31 1.90 -17.26 -12.73
C THR A 31 2.01 -16.04 -11.82
N ALA A 32 1.36 -14.92 -12.17
CA ALA A 32 1.25 -13.74 -11.33
C ALA A 32 0.19 -13.92 -10.23
N LEU A 33 -0.71 -14.89 -10.34
CA LEU A 33 -1.69 -15.16 -9.28
C LEU A 33 -0.99 -15.61 -7.99
N ARG A 34 -1.32 -14.95 -6.87
CA ARG A 34 -0.75 -15.20 -5.54
C ARG A 34 -1.86 -15.40 -4.51
N GLN A 35 -1.52 -16.08 -3.42
CA GLN A 35 -2.40 -16.16 -2.25
C GLN A 35 -2.56 -14.80 -1.56
N GLN A 36 -1.48 -13.99 -1.53
CA GLN A 36 -1.54 -12.61 -1.07
C GLN A 36 -1.95 -11.67 -2.20
N PRO A 37 -2.85 -10.70 -1.95
CA PRO A 37 -3.34 -9.80 -2.97
C PRO A 37 -2.28 -8.76 -3.38
N ALA A 38 -2.30 -8.35 -4.65
CA ALA A 38 -1.34 -7.38 -5.21
C ALA A 38 -1.31 -6.04 -4.45
N LYS A 39 -2.45 -5.64 -3.87
CA LYS A 39 -2.56 -4.42 -3.06
C LYS A 39 -1.60 -4.38 -1.85
N LYS A 40 -1.16 -5.54 -1.35
CA LYS A 40 -0.21 -5.64 -0.23
C LYS A 40 1.27 -5.59 -0.66
N LEU A 41 1.59 -5.57 -1.95
CA LEU A 41 2.97 -5.62 -2.44
C LEU A 41 3.83 -4.44 -1.97
N LEU A 42 3.28 -3.22 -2.08
CA LEU A 42 4.00 -2.03 -1.64
C LEU A 42 4.20 -2.03 -0.13
N ARG A 43 3.18 -2.40 0.64
CA ARG A 43 3.30 -2.61 2.09
C ARG A 43 4.43 -3.58 2.41
N ALA A 44 4.44 -4.76 1.79
CA ALA A 44 5.49 -5.76 2.01
C ALA A 44 6.90 -5.23 1.64
N TRP A 45 7.00 -4.39 0.62
CA TRP A 45 8.26 -3.72 0.26
C TRP A 45 8.74 -2.77 1.37
N PHE A 46 7.84 -1.92 1.90
CA PHE A 46 8.16 -1.01 3.00
C PHE A 46 8.54 -1.76 4.27
N GLU A 47 7.77 -2.78 4.65
CA GLU A 47 8.05 -3.60 5.83
C GLU A 47 9.42 -4.30 5.72
N LYS A 48 9.75 -4.82 4.53
CA LYS A 48 11.06 -5.42 4.28
C LYS A 48 12.21 -4.42 4.37
N LYS A 49 12.02 -3.20 3.86
CA LYS A 49 13.02 -2.13 3.95
C LYS A 49 13.28 -1.73 5.40
N ASP A 50 12.22 -1.48 6.16
CA ASP A 50 12.25 -1.14 7.59
C ASP A 50 12.94 -2.23 8.43
N LEU A 51 12.57 -3.50 8.23
CA LEU A 51 13.21 -4.63 8.90
C LEU A 51 14.71 -4.73 8.59
N ALA A 52 15.11 -4.44 7.35
CA ALA A 52 16.52 -4.43 6.97
C ALA A 52 17.30 -3.30 7.66
N GLU A 53 16.72 -2.11 7.75
CA GLU A 53 17.31 -0.96 8.46
C GLU A 53 17.43 -1.21 9.96
N GLN A 54 16.38 -1.75 10.60
CA GLN A 54 16.42 -2.15 12.01
C GLN A 54 17.50 -3.21 12.27
N THR A 55 17.62 -4.21 11.38
CA THR A 55 18.66 -5.23 11.47
C THR A 55 20.06 -4.62 11.37
N ALA A 56 20.28 -3.71 10.42
CA ALA A 56 21.56 -3.03 10.23
C ALA A 56 21.93 -2.13 11.41
N ALA A 57 20.95 -1.42 11.98
CA ALA A 57 21.14 -0.60 13.17
C ALA A 57 21.52 -1.45 14.39
N LEU A 58 20.87 -2.60 14.59
CA LEU A 58 21.23 -3.54 15.65
C LEU A 58 22.63 -4.13 15.46
N ALA A 59 22.99 -4.53 14.24
CA ALA A 59 24.32 -5.05 13.94
C ALA A 59 25.43 -4.01 14.17
N THR A 60 25.13 -2.72 13.96
CA THR A 60 26.08 -1.63 14.23
C THR A 60 26.22 -1.36 15.73
N LYS A 61 25.11 -1.45 16.47
CA LYS A 61 25.08 -1.23 17.93
C LYS A 61 25.73 -2.36 18.71
N ASP A 62 25.55 -3.60 18.26
CA ASP A 62 26.14 -4.80 18.87
C ASP A 62 26.63 -5.81 17.81
N PRO A 63 27.85 -5.62 17.27
CA PRO A 63 28.40 -6.50 16.23
C PRO A 63 28.69 -7.94 16.69
N ALA A 64 28.83 -8.16 18.00
CA ALA A 64 29.05 -9.47 18.60
C ALA A 64 27.75 -10.08 19.17
N GLY A 65 26.63 -9.36 19.04
CA GLY A 65 25.32 -9.73 19.53
C GLY A 65 24.72 -10.92 18.78
N THR A 66 23.72 -11.53 19.41
CA THR A 66 22.95 -12.60 18.77
C THR A 66 22.11 -12.01 17.64
N ALA A 67 22.09 -12.66 16.48
CA ALA A 67 21.33 -12.18 15.32
C ALA A 67 19.84 -11.99 15.67
N PRO A 68 19.21 -10.87 15.28
CA PRO A 68 17.82 -10.61 15.59
C PRO A 68 16.89 -11.63 14.94
N ARG A 69 15.80 -11.95 15.64
CA ARG A 69 14.71 -12.78 15.12
C ARG A 69 13.63 -11.86 14.56
N VAL A 70 13.38 -11.96 13.25
CA VAL A 70 12.27 -11.26 12.59
C VAL A 70 10.97 -12.00 12.88
N VAL A 71 9.96 -11.30 13.38
CA VAL A 71 8.59 -11.80 13.47
C VAL A 71 7.78 -11.13 12.37
N ALA A 72 7.28 -11.94 11.43
CA ALA A 72 6.33 -11.47 10.45
C ALA A 72 4.99 -11.20 11.14
N HIS A 73 4.32 -10.10 10.76
CA HIS A 73 2.93 -9.90 11.16
C HIS A 73 2.08 -11.01 10.54
N ASP A 74 1.31 -11.72 11.36
CA ASP A 74 0.34 -12.69 10.86
C ASP A 74 -0.79 -11.92 10.16
N ASP A 75 -1.05 -12.26 8.90
CA ASP A 75 -1.99 -11.56 8.00
C ASP A 75 -3.47 -11.80 8.38
N THR A 76 -3.74 -12.32 9.59
CA THR A 76 -5.09 -12.63 10.08
C THR A 76 -5.89 -11.39 10.47
N GLU A 77 -5.31 -10.19 10.40
CA GLU A 77 -6.09 -8.96 10.35
C GLU A 77 -6.87 -8.97 9.04
N THR A 78 -8.09 -9.49 9.14
CA THR A 78 -9.17 -9.21 8.20
C THR A 78 -9.24 -7.69 8.19
N ASP A 79 -8.91 -7.05 7.06
CA ASP A 79 -9.09 -5.61 6.84
C ASP A 79 -10.60 -5.34 6.96
N SER A 80 -11.09 -5.27 8.20
CA SER A 80 -12.52 -5.17 8.54
C SER A 80 -13.12 -3.80 8.20
N ASP A 81 -12.34 -2.95 7.52
CA ASP A 81 -12.74 -1.63 7.04
C ASP A 81 -12.86 -1.57 5.50
N GLU A 82 -12.65 -2.68 4.77
CA GLU A 82 -12.78 -2.68 3.31
C GLU A 82 -14.20 -3.03 2.85
N VAL A 83 -15.07 -2.03 2.86
CA VAL A 83 -16.14 -1.93 1.84
C VAL A 83 -15.63 -1.01 0.73
N GLN A 84 -14.52 -1.37 0.09
CA GLN A 84 -14.17 -0.77 -1.19
C GLN A 84 -14.92 -1.61 -2.24
N ASN A 85 -16.07 -1.11 -2.71
CA ASN A 85 -16.70 -1.63 -3.91
C ASN A 85 -15.68 -1.52 -5.05
N GLU A 86 -15.19 -2.68 -5.49
CA GLU A 86 -14.66 -2.86 -6.83
C GLU A 86 -15.89 -2.80 -7.76
N ASP A 87 -16.40 -1.60 -8.04
CA ASP A 87 -17.39 -1.39 -9.11
C ASP A 87 -16.66 -1.51 -10.45
N ASP A 88 -16.51 -2.76 -10.86
CA ASP A 88 -16.15 -3.20 -12.19
C ASP A 88 -17.31 -4.09 -12.68
N GLU A 89 -18.54 -3.57 -12.75
CA GLU A 89 -19.67 -4.24 -13.39
C GLU A 89 -20.52 -3.29 -14.24
N ASP A 90 -20.60 -3.64 -15.53
CA ASP A 90 -21.66 -3.28 -16.48
C ASP A 90 -23.04 -3.44 -15.82
N ILE A 91 -23.76 -2.32 -15.62
CA ILE A 91 -25.14 -2.34 -15.13
C ILE A 91 -26.07 -2.61 -16.33
N ASP A 92 -26.46 -3.87 -16.49
CA ASP A 92 -27.75 -4.24 -17.08
C ASP A 92 -28.82 -4.25 -15.97
N GLU A 93 -29.97 -3.68 -16.30
CA GLU A 93 -31.18 -3.49 -15.50
C GLU A 93 -31.76 -4.82 -14.94
N ASP A 94 -32.15 -4.87 -13.66
CA ASP A 94 -33.55 -5.12 -13.22
C ASP A 94 -33.74 -5.45 -11.71
N GLU A 95 -34.73 -4.74 -11.15
CA GLU A 95 -35.75 -5.11 -10.14
C GLU A 95 -35.43 -5.48 -8.66
N GLU A 96 -35.86 -4.55 -7.78
CA GLU A 96 -36.69 -4.69 -6.56
C GLU A 96 -36.53 -5.88 -5.59
N ASP A 97 -36.23 -5.62 -4.30
CA ASP A 97 -37.10 -5.99 -3.15
C ASP A 97 -36.63 -5.38 -1.80
N ASN A 98 -37.60 -5.04 -0.94
CA ASN A 98 -37.52 -4.39 0.37
C ASN A 98 -37.19 -5.35 1.54
N GLY A 99 -36.69 -4.83 2.66
CA GLY A 99 -36.83 -5.52 3.96
C GLY A 99 -36.07 -4.92 5.16
N LEU A 100 -36.79 -4.17 5.99
CA LEU A 100 -36.40 -3.52 7.26
C LEU A 100 -36.00 -4.49 8.39
N GLY A 101 -35.22 -4.00 9.37
CA GLY A 101 -35.10 -4.59 10.71
C GLY A 101 -34.10 -3.87 11.64
N GLU A 102 -34.62 -3.20 12.67
CA GLU A 102 -33.96 -2.32 13.66
C GLU A 102 -33.38 -3.06 14.90
N GLU A 103 -32.77 -2.25 15.80
CA GLU A 103 -32.57 -2.40 17.28
C GLU A 103 -31.32 -3.17 17.77
N GLU A 104 -30.70 -2.89 18.93
CA GLU A 104 -30.38 -1.73 19.80
C GLU A 104 -29.48 -2.32 20.96
N GLU A 105 -29.01 -1.47 21.88
CA GLU A 105 -28.34 -1.77 23.19
C GLU A 105 -26.83 -2.07 23.17
N ASN A 106 -25.91 -1.25 23.70
CA ASN A 106 -25.73 -0.56 25.01
C ASN A 106 -24.89 -1.35 26.05
N ASP A 107 -23.97 -0.61 26.64
CA ASP A 107 -23.45 -0.66 28.02
C ASP A 107 -22.07 -1.23 28.41
N ASP A 108 -21.40 -0.32 29.13
CA ASP A 108 -20.63 -0.46 30.36
C ASP A 108 -19.10 -0.48 30.42
N GLN A 109 -18.64 0.56 31.13
CA GLN A 109 -17.31 0.90 31.60
C GLN A 109 -16.91 0.06 32.81
N ALA A 110 -15.61 -0.17 33.00
CA ALA A 110 -15.04 -0.37 34.33
C ALA A 110 -13.59 0.11 34.38
N MET A 111 -13.37 1.18 35.14
CA MET A 111 -12.09 1.58 35.71
C MET A 111 -11.94 0.90 37.09
N ASP A 112 -10.75 0.40 37.41
CA ASP A 112 -10.17 0.36 38.77
C ASP A 112 -8.71 -0.12 38.60
N ASP A 113 -7.67 0.67 38.88
CA ASP A 113 -7.23 1.33 40.11
C ASP A 113 -6.17 0.50 40.87
N ASP A 114 -5.08 1.22 41.15
CA ASP A 114 -4.22 1.12 42.31
C ASP A 114 -3.31 -0.11 42.62
N ASN A 115 -2.00 0.16 42.45
CA ASN A 115 -1.09 0.57 43.54
C ASN A 115 -0.02 -0.40 44.10
N ASP A 116 1.18 0.19 44.17
CA ASP A 116 2.31 0.06 45.10
C ASP A 116 2.99 -1.29 45.44
N GLU A 117 4.24 -1.38 44.94
CA GLU A 117 5.50 -1.26 45.72
C GLU A 117 5.63 -1.89 47.13
N ALA A 118 6.81 -2.53 47.28
CA ALA A 118 7.68 -2.55 48.45
C ALA A 118 7.73 -3.78 49.39
N MET A 119 8.80 -4.55 49.17
CA MET A 119 9.92 -4.84 50.10
C MET A 119 9.80 -5.77 51.33
N MET A 120 10.94 -6.48 51.53
CA MET A 120 11.50 -7.13 52.74
C MET A 120 10.82 -8.45 53.18
N ASP A 121 11.47 -9.47 53.71
CA ASP A 121 12.85 -9.87 54.02
C ASP A 121 12.71 -11.34 54.44
N ALA A 122 13.65 -12.23 54.11
CA ALA A 122 13.82 -13.48 54.86
C ALA A 122 15.19 -14.13 54.59
N ASP A 123 16.11 -13.89 55.52
CA ASP A 123 17.34 -14.65 55.72
C ASP A 123 17.06 -16.16 55.85
N GLY A 124 17.86 -16.96 55.16
CA GLY A 124 17.82 -18.43 55.22
C GLY A 124 19.20 -19.02 54.94
N ASP A 125 20.03 -19.04 55.98
CA ASP A 125 21.31 -19.73 56.07
C ASP A 125 21.14 -21.25 55.83
N GLY A 126 21.92 -21.81 54.92
CA GLY A 126 21.76 -23.17 54.43
C GLY A 126 22.96 -23.66 53.63
N ASP A 127 24.07 -23.90 54.34
CA ASP A 127 25.28 -24.56 53.86
C ASP A 127 24.97 -25.98 53.35
N GLY A 128 25.17 -26.21 52.05
CA GLY A 128 24.77 -27.44 51.37
C GLY A 128 25.44 -27.60 50.01
N ALA A 129 26.70 -28.02 50.03
CA ALA A 129 27.50 -28.63 48.94
C ALA A 129 26.81 -28.72 47.56
N THR A 130 26.97 -27.68 46.74
CA THR A 130 26.58 -27.68 45.34
C THR A 130 27.69 -28.24 44.46
N LEU A 131 27.40 -29.39 43.86
CA LEU A 131 28.08 -29.89 42.67
C LEU A 131 28.15 -28.77 41.62
N GLN A 132 29.34 -28.46 41.12
CA GLN A 132 29.53 -27.61 39.94
C GLN A 132 28.93 -28.32 38.71
N SER A 133 27.62 -28.26 38.57
CA SER A 133 27.00 -28.25 37.25
C SER A 133 27.48 -26.97 36.57
N ALA A 134 28.32 -27.11 35.55
CA ALA A 134 28.59 -26.03 34.62
C ALA A 134 27.24 -25.56 34.08
N GLN A 135 26.70 -24.48 34.66
CA GLN A 135 25.64 -23.71 34.04
C GLN A 135 26.25 -23.19 32.75
N THR A 136 25.98 -23.88 31.63
CA THR A 136 25.99 -23.24 30.33
C THR A 136 25.04 -22.07 30.46
N ALA A 137 25.60 -20.86 30.66
CA ALA A 137 24.84 -19.63 30.63
C ALA A 137 24.02 -19.68 29.34
N ALA A 138 22.70 -19.71 29.48
CA ALA A 138 21.81 -19.68 28.33
C ALA A 138 22.18 -18.42 27.53
N ALA A 139 22.49 -18.60 26.24
CA ALA A 139 22.79 -17.46 25.38
C ALA A 139 21.66 -16.43 25.52
N PRO A 140 21.99 -15.13 25.61
CA PRO A 140 20.98 -14.10 25.73
C PRO A 140 19.96 -14.24 24.60
N PRO A 141 18.65 -14.13 24.88
CA PRO A 141 17.62 -14.29 23.86
C PRO A 141 17.85 -13.28 22.75
N ALA A 142 17.79 -13.75 21.51
CA ALA A 142 17.91 -12.91 20.33
C ALA A 142 16.88 -11.76 20.37
N PRO A 143 17.29 -10.52 20.05
CA PRO A 143 16.35 -9.41 19.97
C PRO A 143 15.29 -9.71 18.91
N VAL A 144 14.01 -9.50 19.25
CA VAL A 144 12.90 -9.67 18.32
C VAL A 144 12.62 -8.35 17.63
N ILE A 145 12.55 -8.36 16.30
CA ILE A 145 12.19 -7.18 15.50
C ILE A 145 10.94 -7.47 14.67
N SER A 146 10.10 -6.45 14.53
CA SER A 146 8.89 -6.46 13.71
C SER A 146 8.83 -5.17 12.89
N ALA A 147 8.16 -5.23 11.74
CA ALA A 147 7.95 -4.04 10.93
C ALA A 147 7.09 -3.02 11.69
N ALA A 148 7.30 -1.73 11.42
CA ALA A 148 6.56 -0.67 12.07
C ALA A 148 5.06 -0.75 11.70
N PRO A 149 4.12 -0.65 12.66
CA PRO A 149 2.68 -0.76 12.40
C PRO A 149 2.14 0.27 11.40
N LYS A 150 2.84 1.39 11.21
CA LYS A 150 2.47 2.45 10.25
C LYS A 150 2.30 1.94 8.82
N TRP A 151 3.01 0.88 8.42
CA TRP A 151 2.96 0.36 7.05
C TRP A 151 1.61 -0.27 6.66
N ARG A 152 0.74 -0.57 7.64
CA ARG A 152 -0.64 -1.02 7.39
C ARG A 152 -1.48 0.01 6.63
N HIS A 153 -1.11 1.29 6.67
CA HIS A 153 -1.85 2.35 6.00
C HIS A 153 -1.49 2.49 4.51
N ILE A 154 -0.39 1.88 4.03
CA ILE A 154 0.03 1.97 2.62
C ILE A 154 -1.09 1.57 1.65
N PRO A 155 -1.75 0.39 1.79
CA PRO A 155 -2.77 -0.03 0.84
C PRO A 155 -3.99 0.90 0.78
N LYS A 156 -4.21 1.72 1.82
CA LYS A 156 -5.32 2.68 1.88
C LYS A 156 -5.15 3.84 0.91
N PHE A 157 -3.92 4.17 0.49
CA PHE A 157 -3.67 5.27 -0.44
C PHE A 157 -2.72 4.95 -1.59
N MET A 158 -2.04 3.80 -1.57
CA MET A 158 -1.09 3.43 -2.61
C MET A 158 -1.01 1.92 -2.80
N ARG A 159 -1.29 1.44 -4.02
CA ARG A 159 -1.33 0.01 -4.33
C ARG A 159 -0.93 -0.27 -5.78
N ILE A 160 -0.49 -1.50 -6.06
CA ILE A 160 -0.25 -1.98 -7.42
C ILE A 160 -1.32 -3.01 -7.76
N SER A 161 -1.87 -2.94 -8.98
CA SER A 161 -2.96 -3.83 -9.41
C SER A 161 -2.54 -5.27 -9.65
N HIS A 162 -1.29 -5.52 -10.03
CA HIS A 162 -0.80 -6.85 -10.40
C HIS A 162 0.40 -7.29 -9.54
N CYS A 163 0.57 -8.59 -9.43
CA CYS A 163 1.78 -9.22 -8.90
C CYS A 163 2.79 -9.50 -10.02
N PRO A 164 4.10 -9.41 -9.76
CA PRO A 164 5.08 -9.88 -10.71
C PRO A 164 4.95 -11.41 -10.87
N PRO A 165 5.27 -11.95 -12.05
CA PRO A 165 5.30 -13.39 -12.29
C PRO A 165 6.14 -14.16 -11.28
N ALA A 166 5.82 -15.44 -11.11
CA ALA A 166 6.45 -16.31 -10.13
C ALA A 166 7.98 -16.30 -10.21
N LEU A 167 8.66 -16.31 -9.05
CA LEU A 167 10.13 -16.23 -8.99
C LEU A 167 10.75 -17.41 -9.74
N GLU A 168 10.13 -18.59 -9.65
CA GLU A 168 10.51 -19.80 -10.35
C GLU A 168 10.54 -19.60 -11.88
N LEU A 169 9.56 -18.86 -12.42
CA LEU A 169 9.54 -18.50 -13.83
C LEU A 169 10.69 -17.52 -14.16
N LEU A 170 10.85 -16.49 -13.33
CA LEU A 170 11.90 -15.47 -13.53
C LEU A 170 13.31 -16.06 -13.42
N LEU A 171 13.51 -17.12 -12.64
CA LEU A 171 14.79 -17.80 -12.49
C LEU A 171 15.09 -18.82 -13.60
N THR A 172 14.11 -19.15 -14.45
CA THR A 172 14.27 -20.18 -15.49
C THR A 172 15.23 -19.75 -16.60
N SER A 173 15.08 -18.52 -17.14
CA SER A 173 16.04 -17.97 -18.11
C SER A 173 16.01 -16.44 -18.15
N LYS A 174 17.13 -15.83 -18.54
CA LYS A 174 17.26 -14.37 -18.62
C LYS A 174 16.31 -13.72 -19.62
N ASP A 175 16.09 -14.36 -20.77
CA ASP A 175 15.21 -13.80 -21.79
C ASP A 175 13.74 -13.94 -21.41
N LEU A 176 13.37 -15.05 -20.77
CA LEU A 176 12.03 -15.24 -20.22
C LEU A 176 11.75 -14.26 -19.09
N SER A 177 12.70 -14.08 -18.17
CA SER A 177 12.62 -13.08 -17.11
C SER A 177 12.38 -11.68 -17.66
N ARG A 178 13.14 -11.28 -18.69
CA ARG A 178 12.96 -9.97 -19.34
C ARG A 178 11.57 -9.81 -19.95
N GLN A 179 11.09 -10.81 -20.71
CA GLN A 179 9.75 -10.76 -21.30
C GLN A 179 8.63 -10.76 -20.26
N ALA A 180 8.77 -11.55 -19.21
CA ALA A 180 7.79 -11.64 -18.12
C ALA A 180 7.71 -10.32 -17.33
N MET A 181 8.85 -9.68 -17.06
CA MET A 181 8.89 -8.38 -16.39
C MET A 181 8.39 -7.25 -17.30
N ASP A 182 8.72 -7.30 -18.60
CA ASP A 182 8.23 -6.31 -19.58
C ASP A 182 6.69 -6.37 -19.71
N TRP A 183 6.13 -7.59 -19.81
CA TRP A 183 4.68 -7.81 -19.73
C TRP A 183 4.11 -7.29 -18.41
N TYR A 184 4.72 -7.62 -17.28
CA TYR A 184 4.24 -7.20 -15.97
C TYR A 184 4.13 -5.68 -15.86
N TYR A 185 5.18 -4.95 -16.26
CA TYR A 185 5.16 -3.48 -16.20
C TYR A 185 4.26 -2.84 -17.27
N ASP A 186 3.93 -3.56 -18.34
CA ASP A 186 2.90 -3.12 -19.28
C ASP A 186 1.49 -3.21 -18.68
N VAL A 187 1.17 -4.24 -17.89
CA VAL A 187 -0.18 -4.42 -17.32
C VAL A 187 -0.35 -3.84 -15.91
N ALA A 188 0.73 -3.74 -15.14
CA ALA A 188 0.68 -3.24 -13.77
C ALA A 188 0.35 -1.75 -13.74
N VAL A 189 -0.61 -1.40 -12.87
CA VAL A 189 -1.04 -0.02 -12.63
C VAL A 189 -0.74 0.33 -11.19
N LEU A 190 0.01 1.41 -10.99
CA LEU A 190 0.16 2.03 -9.67
C LEU A 190 -1.05 2.92 -9.43
N ARG A 191 -1.86 2.58 -8.42
CA ARG A 191 -3.01 3.37 -8.00
C ARG A 191 -2.63 4.19 -6.78
N ILE A 192 -2.82 5.51 -6.85
CA ILE A 192 -2.53 6.46 -5.78
C ILE A 192 -3.82 7.21 -5.47
N ASP A 193 -4.36 7.04 -4.28
CA ASP A 193 -5.41 7.90 -3.75
C ASP A 193 -4.74 9.07 -3.02
N ALA A 194 -4.72 10.24 -3.67
CA ALA A 194 -4.08 11.42 -3.13
C ALA A 194 -4.84 11.97 -1.91
N THR A 195 -6.13 11.66 -1.78
CA THR A 195 -6.99 12.11 -0.69
C THR A 195 -7.17 11.05 0.40
N GLY A 196 -6.88 9.79 0.09
CA GLY A 196 -6.96 8.68 1.03
C GLY A 196 -6.06 8.83 2.25
N SER A 197 -6.56 8.40 3.42
CA SER A 197 -5.86 8.55 4.71
C SER A 197 -5.42 10.00 4.96
N PHE A 198 -6.34 10.96 4.74
CA PHE A 198 -6.08 12.39 4.82
C PHE A 198 -5.55 12.84 6.19
N THR A 199 -5.96 12.15 7.26
CA THR A 199 -5.43 12.32 8.63
C THR A 199 -3.94 12.07 8.75
N HIS A 200 -3.39 11.12 8.00
CA HIS A 200 -2.02 10.62 8.19
C HIS A 200 -1.00 11.29 7.27
N THR A 201 -1.00 12.62 7.23
CA THR A 201 -0.18 13.37 6.25
C THR A 201 1.32 13.18 6.48
N THR A 202 1.78 13.17 7.73
CA THR A 202 3.20 12.87 8.02
C THR A 202 3.60 11.47 7.55
N PHE A 203 2.71 10.49 7.65
CA PHE A 203 2.97 9.14 7.17
C PHE A 203 2.97 9.07 5.64
N PHE A 204 2.03 9.77 5.00
CA PHE A 204 1.99 9.94 3.55
C PHE A 204 3.33 10.50 3.05
N GLU A 205 3.79 11.62 3.62
CA GLU A 205 5.08 12.25 3.31
C GLU A 205 6.26 11.30 3.47
N VAL A 206 6.36 10.63 4.62
CA VAL A 206 7.45 9.68 4.90
C VAL A 206 7.44 8.55 3.88
N SER A 207 6.28 7.93 3.64
CA SER A 207 6.16 6.80 2.71
C SER A 207 6.58 7.20 1.30
N LEU A 208 6.25 8.43 0.89
CA LEU A 208 6.63 8.95 -0.42
C LEU A 208 8.12 9.31 -0.51
N GLY A 209 8.70 9.90 0.54
CA GLY A 209 10.14 10.15 0.61
C GLY A 209 10.95 8.84 0.52
N GLU A 210 10.51 7.81 1.21
CA GLU A 210 11.14 6.48 1.18
C GLU A 210 11.13 5.84 -0.22
N LEU A 211 10.13 6.15 -1.05
CA LEU A 211 10.03 5.71 -2.44
C LEU A 211 10.89 6.54 -3.38
N THR A 212 10.97 7.86 -3.16
CA THR A 212 11.77 8.76 -4.01
C THR A 212 13.27 8.54 -3.79
N ASP A 213 13.66 8.28 -2.54
CA ASP A 213 15.07 8.20 -2.13
C ASP A 213 15.64 6.78 -2.26
N ALA A 214 14.79 5.79 -2.51
CA ALA A 214 15.24 4.41 -2.72
C ALA A 214 16.13 4.30 -3.97
N ALA A 215 17.31 3.67 -3.79
CA ALA A 215 18.21 3.32 -4.88
C ALA A 215 17.58 2.33 -5.88
N PHE A 216 16.65 1.49 -5.40
CA PHE A 216 15.84 0.56 -6.20
C PHE A 216 14.37 0.74 -5.81
N SER A 217 13.73 1.73 -6.41
CA SER A 217 12.32 2.04 -6.14
C SER A 217 11.42 1.07 -6.92
N PRO A 218 10.34 0.54 -6.32
CA PRO A 218 9.36 -0.28 -7.03
C PRO A 218 8.64 0.48 -8.16
N ILE A 219 8.85 1.80 -8.26
CA ILE A 219 8.17 2.71 -9.17
C ILE A 219 8.98 2.95 -10.46
N GLU A 220 10.26 2.60 -10.49
CA GLU A 220 11.17 2.95 -11.59
C GLU A 220 10.70 2.47 -12.97
N ASN A 221 10.09 1.28 -13.03
CA ASN A 221 9.62 0.69 -14.29
C ASN A 221 8.09 0.77 -14.45
N ILE A 222 7.38 1.50 -13.58
CA ILE A 222 5.93 1.64 -13.70
C ILE A 222 5.62 2.48 -14.94
N ARG A 223 4.72 1.94 -15.78
CA ARG A 223 4.32 2.57 -17.05
C ARG A 223 2.95 3.22 -16.98
N ARG A 224 2.09 2.78 -16.07
CA ARG A 224 0.70 3.23 -15.94
C ARG A 224 0.40 3.61 -14.50
N VAL A 225 -0.22 4.77 -14.32
CA VAL A 225 -0.61 5.28 -13.00
C VAL A 225 -2.04 5.80 -13.07
N ASP A 226 -2.84 5.42 -12.07
CA ASP A 226 -4.12 6.05 -11.79
C ASP A 226 -3.98 6.87 -10.50
N VAL A 227 -4.32 8.15 -10.56
CA VAL A 227 -4.31 9.06 -9.42
C VAL A 227 -5.73 9.51 -9.15
N THR A 228 -6.21 9.30 -7.94
CA THR A 228 -7.57 9.65 -7.54
C THR A 228 -7.55 10.79 -6.53
N PHE A 229 -8.37 11.79 -6.79
CA PHE A 229 -8.67 12.90 -5.89
C PHE A 229 -10.16 12.85 -5.59
N VAL A 230 -10.50 12.81 -4.31
CA VAL A 230 -11.87 12.81 -3.81
C VAL A 230 -12.05 14.03 -2.94
N TRP A 231 -12.87 14.94 -3.42
CA TRP A 231 -13.10 16.22 -2.78
C TRP A 231 -14.59 16.44 -2.54
N ASP A 232 -14.89 17.33 -1.60
CA ASP A 232 -16.26 17.71 -1.32
C ASP A 232 -16.33 19.21 -1.03
N THR A 233 -16.30 19.98 -2.12
CA THR A 233 -16.32 21.44 -2.06
C THR A 233 -17.58 21.97 -1.38
N VAL A 234 -18.76 21.39 -1.67
CA VAL A 234 -20.03 21.80 -1.04
C VAL A 234 -19.97 21.64 0.47
N TRP A 235 -19.61 20.45 0.96
CA TRP A 235 -19.52 20.20 2.40
C TRP A 235 -18.47 21.10 3.05
N LEU A 236 -17.29 21.26 2.44
CA LEU A 236 -16.23 22.09 3.00
C LEU A 236 -16.66 23.55 3.19
N ARG A 237 -17.38 24.12 2.21
CA ARG A 237 -17.90 25.49 2.27
C ARG A 237 -18.99 25.68 3.32
N GLU A 238 -19.79 24.66 3.56
CA GLU A 238 -20.90 24.70 4.52
C GLU A 238 -20.49 24.33 5.95
N SER A 239 -19.40 23.57 6.09
CA SER A 239 -18.86 23.12 7.37
C SER A 239 -18.08 24.22 8.12
N ASP A 240 -17.82 23.97 9.40
CA ASP A 240 -16.87 24.78 10.20
C ASP A 240 -15.39 24.48 9.87
N ALA A 241 -15.12 23.67 8.84
CA ALA A 241 -13.76 23.32 8.48
C ALA A 241 -12.99 24.52 7.94
N PHE A 242 -11.70 24.61 8.31
CA PHE A 242 -10.79 25.57 7.69
C PHE A 242 -10.45 25.13 6.26
N GLU A 243 -11.31 25.47 5.31
CA GLU A 243 -11.18 25.11 3.89
C GLU A 243 -9.75 25.37 3.36
N SER A 244 -9.14 26.50 3.72
CA SER A 244 -7.77 26.84 3.31
C SER A 244 -6.70 25.85 3.76
N ILE A 245 -6.85 25.23 4.94
CA ILE A 245 -5.93 24.19 5.43
C ILE A 245 -6.09 22.92 4.60
N TYR A 246 -7.33 22.49 4.38
CA TYR A 246 -7.64 21.31 3.57
C TYR A 246 -7.10 21.49 2.13
N GLN A 247 -7.36 22.63 1.50
CA GLN A 247 -6.84 22.93 0.17
C GLN A 247 -5.30 23.00 0.14
N ALA A 248 -4.65 23.55 1.16
CA ALA A 248 -3.19 23.56 1.24
C ALA A 248 -2.62 22.14 1.33
N MET A 249 -3.23 21.27 2.13
CA MET A 249 -2.84 19.87 2.23
C MET A 249 -3.07 19.11 0.92
N LEU A 250 -4.19 19.37 0.24
CA LEU A 250 -4.49 18.77 -1.06
C LEU A 250 -3.40 19.10 -2.10
N ARG A 251 -2.99 20.37 -2.20
CA ARG A 251 -1.89 20.81 -3.06
C ARG A 251 -0.58 20.10 -2.71
N GLN A 252 -0.24 20.08 -1.43
CA GLN A 252 0.98 19.45 -0.95
C GLN A 252 1.01 17.96 -1.32
N ARG A 253 -0.11 17.26 -1.17
CA ARG A 253 -0.23 15.85 -1.58
C ARG A 253 -0.09 15.66 -3.07
N ALA A 254 -0.70 16.52 -3.89
CA ALA A 254 -0.51 16.49 -5.34
C ALA A 254 0.95 16.70 -5.74
N GLU A 255 1.66 17.65 -5.11
CA GLU A 255 3.10 17.86 -5.34
C GLU A 255 3.92 16.61 -5.02
N PHE A 256 3.60 15.89 -3.94
CA PHE A 256 4.28 14.64 -3.62
C PHE A 256 4.01 13.55 -4.65
N VAL A 257 2.75 13.40 -5.11
CA VAL A 257 2.42 12.46 -6.18
C VAL A 257 3.22 12.78 -7.44
N VAL A 258 3.30 14.06 -7.84
CA VAL A 258 4.17 14.50 -8.94
C VAL A 258 5.63 14.13 -8.68
N GLY A 259 6.11 14.26 -7.45
CA GLY A 259 7.45 13.81 -7.02
C GLY A 259 7.70 12.32 -7.28
N ILE A 260 6.72 11.46 -6.98
CA ILE A 260 6.78 10.02 -7.27
C ILE A 260 6.89 9.78 -8.77
N LEU A 261 6.02 10.42 -9.56
CA LEU A 261 5.95 10.20 -11.01
C LEU A 261 7.22 10.63 -11.74
N LYS A 262 7.96 11.60 -11.19
CA LYS A 262 9.31 11.96 -11.68
C LYS A 262 10.32 10.82 -11.53
N ARG A 263 10.08 9.83 -10.66
CA ARG A 263 10.93 8.65 -10.47
C ARG A 263 10.55 7.47 -11.36
N ALA A 264 9.49 7.60 -12.16
CA ALA A 264 9.11 6.64 -13.20
C ALA A 264 9.60 7.14 -14.58
N PRO A 265 10.82 6.81 -15.03
CA PRO A 265 11.30 7.15 -16.38
C PRO A 265 10.49 6.47 -17.48
N GLU A 266 9.95 5.27 -17.25
CA GLU A 266 9.15 4.51 -18.22
C GLU A 266 7.65 4.86 -18.22
N LEU A 267 7.25 5.94 -17.54
CA LEU A 267 5.86 6.36 -17.45
C LEU A 267 5.29 6.69 -18.84
N THR A 268 4.19 6.04 -19.21
CA THR A 268 3.52 6.21 -20.51
C THR A 268 2.07 6.67 -20.38
N ASN A 269 1.39 6.34 -19.28
CA ASN A 269 -0.01 6.73 -19.06
C ASN A 269 -0.20 7.21 -17.62
N VAL A 270 -0.88 8.35 -17.48
CA VAL A 270 -1.33 8.91 -16.21
C VAL A 270 -2.81 9.22 -16.36
N THR A 271 -3.65 8.49 -15.62
CA THR A 271 -5.09 8.80 -15.51
C THR A 271 -5.31 9.52 -14.19
N ILE A 272 -5.96 10.67 -14.24
CA ILE A 272 -6.33 11.45 -13.06
C ILE A 272 -7.85 11.39 -12.94
N HIS A 273 -8.34 10.83 -11.85
CA HIS A 273 -9.76 10.82 -11.50
C HIS A 273 -10.01 11.94 -10.49
N TRP A 274 -10.80 12.92 -10.89
CA TRP A 274 -11.21 14.04 -10.03
C TRP A 274 -12.67 13.88 -9.65
N HIS A 275 -12.94 13.58 -8.39
CA HIS A 275 -14.28 13.52 -7.81
C HIS A 275 -14.52 14.77 -6.97
N ASP A 276 -15.60 15.49 -7.21
CA ASP A 276 -16.02 16.63 -6.39
C ASP A 276 -17.55 16.72 -6.32
N SER A 277 -18.09 17.39 -5.30
CA SER A 277 -19.53 17.61 -5.15
C SER A 277 -20.09 18.72 -6.03
N VAL A 278 -19.24 19.58 -6.60
CA VAL A 278 -19.67 20.68 -7.49
C VAL A 278 -18.62 21.01 -8.57
N ASN A 279 -19.09 21.61 -9.66
CA ASN A 279 -18.26 22.18 -10.74
C ASN A 279 -18.63 23.64 -11.00
N ASP A 280 -18.15 24.55 -10.15
CA ASP A 280 -18.24 26.00 -10.35
C ASP A 280 -16.86 26.65 -10.53
N ASP A 281 -16.82 27.96 -10.80
CA ASP A 281 -15.59 28.67 -11.12
C ASP A 281 -14.51 28.55 -10.04
N GLU A 282 -14.90 28.47 -8.76
CA GLU A 282 -13.98 28.36 -7.64
C GLU A 282 -13.45 26.93 -7.48
N SER A 283 -14.32 25.92 -7.58
CA SER A 283 -13.89 24.51 -7.55
C SER A 283 -13.02 24.16 -8.75
N GLU A 284 -13.35 24.71 -9.93
CA GLU A 284 -12.56 24.57 -11.15
C GLU A 284 -11.16 25.19 -10.99
N ALA A 285 -11.08 26.39 -10.40
CA ALA A 285 -9.80 27.04 -10.13
C ALA A 285 -8.93 26.23 -9.17
N LEU A 286 -9.52 25.66 -8.11
CA LEU A 286 -8.81 24.78 -7.19
C LEU A 286 -8.29 23.52 -7.90
N LYS A 287 -9.13 22.86 -8.70
CA LYS A 287 -8.73 21.67 -9.48
C LYS A 287 -7.53 21.99 -10.39
N LEU A 288 -7.62 23.05 -11.18
CA LEU A 288 -6.54 23.42 -12.11
C LEU A 288 -5.23 23.72 -11.38
N ASP A 289 -5.30 24.39 -10.23
CA ASP A 289 -4.16 24.67 -9.36
C ASP A 289 -3.52 23.39 -8.79
N VAL A 290 -4.34 22.45 -8.30
CA VAL A 290 -3.87 21.15 -7.79
C VAL A 290 -3.24 20.30 -8.89
N LEU A 291 -3.80 20.34 -10.10
CA LEU A 291 -3.38 19.48 -11.21
C LEU A 291 -2.24 20.07 -12.07
N GLU A 292 -1.83 21.32 -11.84
CA GLU A 292 -0.82 22.01 -12.65
C GLU A 292 0.47 21.20 -12.78
N GLY A 293 0.94 20.59 -11.68
CA GLY A 293 2.18 19.81 -11.66
C GLY A 293 2.17 18.57 -12.56
N PHE A 294 1.00 18.00 -12.85
CA PHE A 294 0.89 16.82 -13.70
C PHE A 294 1.13 17.12 -15.19
N LEU A 295 0.97 18.38 -15.60
CA LEU A 295 1.24 18.81 -16.98
C LEU A 295 2.72 18.66 -17.37
N THR A 296 3.61 18.53 -16.38
CA THR A 296 5.04 18.29 -16.60
C THR A 296 5.33 16.92 -17.25
N PHE A 297 4.34 16.03 -17.34
CA PHE A 297 4.49 14.71 -17.95
C PHE A 297 3.93 14.59 -19.36
N SER A 298 3.22 15.62 -19.86
CA SER A 298 2.54 15.59 -21.15
C SER A 298 3.48 15.46 -22.36
N ASP A 299 4.78 15.64 -22.18
CA ASP A 299 5.81 15.44 -23.21
C ASP A 299 6.24 13.97 -23.37
N ARG A 300 6.04 13.14 -22.35
CA ARG A 300 6.50 11.73 -22.31
C ARG A 300 5.41 10.71 -22.00
N ALA A 301 4.31 11.13 -21.40
CA ALA A 301 3.18 10.28 -21.04
C ALA A 301 1.85 10.89 -21.52
N ASN A 302 0.89 10.02 -21.81
CA ASN A 302 -0.50 10.41 -22.03
C ASN A 302 -1.15 10.73 -20.69
N VAL A 303 -1.43 12.01 -20.44
CA VAL A 303 -2.13 12.48 -19.23
C VAL A 303 -3.62 12.65 -19.56
N LYS A 304 -4.46 11.83 -18.94
CA LYS A 304 -5.92 11.86 -19.10
C LYS A 304 -6.56 12.34 -17.80
N LEU A 305 -7.52 13.26 -17.91
CA LEU A 305 -8.36 13.71 -16.79
C LEU A 305 -9.77 13.12 -16.97
N GLU A 306 -10.27 12.48 -15.92
CA GLU A 306 -11.63 11.96 -15.80
C GLU A 306 -12.32 12.69 -14.64
N GLU A 307 -13.43 13.35 -14.93
CA GLU A 307 -14.11 14.23 -13.99
C GLU A 307 -15.45 13.63 -13.58
N HIS A 308 -15.69 13.60 -12.28
CA HIS A 308 -16.85 12.98 -11.67
C HIS A 308 -17.48 13.97 -10.69
N TYR A 309 -18.68 14.45 -11.01
CA TYR A 309 -19.40 15.41 -10.18
C TYR A 309 -20.74 14.84 -9.71
N LEU A 310 -21.14 15.19 -8.50
CA LEU A 310 -22.49 14.91 -8.00
C LEU A 310 -23.53 15.77 -8.72
N ALA A 311 -24.78 15.32 -8.76
CA ALA A 311 -25.86 16.16 -9.26
C ALA A 311 -26.10 17.34 -8.29
N PRO A 312 -26.59 18.50 -8.79
CA PRO A 312 -26.85 19.65 -7.93
C PRO A 312 -27.82 19.32 -6.77
N GLY A 313 -27.37 19.54 -5.53
CA GLY A 313 -28.14 19.28 -4.32
C GLY A 313 -28.17 17.81 -3.87
N GLU A 314 -27.41 16.94 -4.54
CA GLU A 314 -27.22 15.55 -4.13
C GLU A 314 -26.14 15.46 -3.05
N GLU A 315 -26.38 14.58 -2.08
CA GLU A 315 -25.36 14.19 -1.11
C GLU A 315 -24.77 12.84 -1.51
N PRO A 316 -23.44 12.64 -1.34
CA PRO A 316 -22.82 11.38 -1.65
C PRO A 316 -23.31 10.28 -0.70
N ASP A 317 -23.61 9.12 -1.26
CA ASP A 317 -23.95 7.94 -0.45
C ASP A 317 -22.79 7.59 0.50
N SER A 318 -23.11 7.21 1.74
CA SER A 318 -22.12 6.92 2.79
C SER A 318 -21.09 5.83 2.43
N LYS A 319 -21.45 4.92 1.52
CA LYS A 319 -20.59 3.84 1.02
C LYS A 319 -19.89 4.20 -0.29
N SER A 320 -20.28 5.28 -0.95
CA SER A 320 -19.58 5.80 -2.11
C SER A 320 -18.20 6.34 -1.73
N LEU A 321 -17.31 6.45 -2.71
CA LEU A 321 -15.99 7.03 -2.53
C LEU A 321 -16.06 8.45 -1.91
N ALA A 322 -16.94 9.30 -2.44
CA ALA A 322 -17.16 10.65 -1.95
C ALA A 322 -17.74 10.67 -0.53
N GLY A 323 -18.66 9.76 -0.20
CA GLY A 323 -19.26 9.69 1.13
C GLY A 323 -18.27 9.22 2.19
N MET A 324 -17.45 8.21 1.88
CA MET A 324 -16.36 7.78 2.75
C MET A 324 -15.35 8.91 3.01
N GLN A 325 -15.00 9.69 1.99
CA GLN A 325 -14.11 10.83 2.13
C GLN A 325 -14.73 11.95 3.00
N ARG A 326 -16.01 12.26 2.80
CA ARG A 326 -16.75 13.20 3.67
C ARG A 326 -16.72 12.75 5.12
N MET A 327 -16.95 11.48 5.38
CA MET A 327 -16.89 10.93 6.74
C MET A 327 -15.47 11.04 7.34
N GLU A 328 -14.42 10.87 6.54
CA GLU A 328 -13.04 11.11 7.00
C GLU A 328 -12.82 12.60 7.34
N PHE A 329 -13.23 13.53 6.49
CA PHE A 329 -13.11 14.97 6.77
C PHE A 329 -13.89 15.38 8.01
N GLN A 330 -15.10 14.85 8.19
CA GLN A 330 -15.90 15.07 9.39
C GLN A 330 -15.16 14.58 10.65
N ARG A 331 -14.57 13.38 10.62
CA ARG A 331 -13.77 12.86 11.75
C ARG A 331 -12.57 13.75 12.08
N ILE A 332 -11.91 14.31 11.06
CA ILE A 332 -10.79 15.26 11.25
C ILE A 332 -11.30 16.53 11.93
N LEU A 333 -12.43 17.07 11.45
CA LEU A 333 -13.07 18.25 12.02
C LEU A 333 -13.45 18.01 13.49
N ASP A 334 -14.15 16.92 13.78
CA ASP A 334 -14.58 16.52 15.13
C ASP A 334 -13.38 16.28 16.06
N GLY A 335 -12.27 15.78 15.51
CA GLY A 335 -10.99 15.60 16.19
C GLY A 335 -10.19 16.90 16.40
N GLY A 336 -10.74 18.06 16.05
CA GLY A 336 -10.09 19.37 16.23
C GLY A 336 -8.98 19.65 15.23
N HIS A 337 -9.13 19.22 13.97
CA HIS A 337 -8.13 19.35 12.90
C HIS A 337 -6.82 18.62 13.20
N ASN A 338 -6.91 17.46 13.83
CA ASN A 338 -5.74 16.63 14.10
C ASN A 338 -5.34 15.84 12.85
N PHE A 339 -4.32 16.32 12.14
CA PHE A 339 -3.73 15.68 10.97
C PHE A 339 -2.47 14.85 11.31
N ARG A 340 -2.46 14.20 12.49
CA ARG A 340 -1.34 13.35 12.95
C ARG A 340 -1.68 11.87 12.93
#